data_AF-A0A9E3R1T0-F1
#
_entry.id   AF-A0A9E3R1T0-F1
#
_cell.length_a   1.000
_cell.length_b   1.000
_cell.length_c   1.000
_cell.angle_alpha   90.00
_cell.angle_beta   90.00
_cell.angle_gamma   90.00
#
_symmetry.space_group_name_H-M   'P 1'
#
loop_
_entity.id
_entity.type
_entity.pdbx_description
1 polymer ?
#
loop_
_entity_poly.entity_id
_entity_poly.type
_entity_poly.pdbx_seq_one_letter_code
_entity_poly.pdbx_strand_id
1 'polypeptide(L)'
;MFNRIVATVAVAVLLQSCNCGSGGGSSGGGGGSSASGGGSSASGGGSSASGGGSSASGGGSSASGGGSSASGGGTQDAGADAGIDAGQVDAGPPCGIPIDETVDATLYMSIDDEGTLFINGDFVATQAVPWNSPLVRTIKVNRNPTVPNVVAIEARNDFAQGGVDRAALVDFRLGDGGDPNAPQIFVSDDRWKAHLGVDAGSDDGGWTRLGFDDSTWTPAVAQLNYGDSPYGNIFSQFGLNSSNAKWIWAYDSAAAASKPTTEPIFFRRIFYFSADGGFSADAGVCTK
;
A
#
# COMPACT_ATOMS: atom_id res chain seq x y z
N MET A 1 -22.35 59.45 -14.27
CA MET A 1 -22.93 59.79 -12.95
C MET A 1 -23.33 58.46 -12.31
N PHE A 2 -22.41 57.86 -11.52
CA PHE A 2 -22.52 57.61 -10.06
C PHE A 2 -23.76 56.76 -9.71
N ASN A 3 -23.64 55.53 -9.18
CA ASN A 3 -23.00 55.25 -7.89
C ASN A 3 -22.47 53.80 -7.79
N ARG A 4 -21.21 53.68 -7.34
CA ARG A 4 -20.62 52.45 -6.79
C ARG A 4 -20.86 52.47 -5.27
N ILE A 5 -21.48 51.43 -4.73
CA ILE A 5 -21.51 51.19 -3.28
C ILE A 5 -20.34 50.24 -2.98
N VAL A 6 -19.31 50.81 -2.34
CA VAL A 6 -18.20 50.07 -1.73
C VAL A 6 -18.58 49.90 -0.26
N ALA A 7 -18.84 48.66 0.16
CA ALA A 7 -18.99 48.33 1.57
C ALA A 7 -17.66 47.75 2.08
N THR A 8 -16.90 48.58 2.78
CA THR A 8 -15.73 48.21 3.56
C THR A 8 -16.22 47.58 4.86
N VAL A 9 -15.95 46.30 5.10
CA VAL A 9 -16.15 45.67 6.42
C VAL A 9 -14.78 45.53 7.09
N ALA A 10 -14.71 46.11 8.28
CA ALA A 10 -13.52 46.19 9.11
C ALA A 10 -13.13 44.83 9.71
N VAL A 11 -11.83 44.55 9.66
CA VAL A 11 -11.17 43.43 10.35
C VAL A 11 -11.07 43.79 11.83
N ALA A 12 -11.76 43.04 12.69
CA ALA A 12 -11.54 43.07 14.14
C ALA A 12 -10.58 41.93 14.52
N VAL A 13 -9.32 42.28 14.75
CA VAL A 13 -8.32 41.39 15.37
C VAL A 13 -8.58 41.38 16.88
N LEU A 14 -8.99 40.25 17.43
CA LEU A 14 -8.95 40.00 18.88
C LEU A 14 -7.79 39.04 19.18
N LEU A 15 -6.71 39.60 19.75
CA LEU A 15 -5.71 38.83 20.48
C LEU A 15 -6.24 38.54 21.89
N GLN A 16 -6.26 37.27 22.30
CA GLN A 16 -6.32 36.94 23.72
C GLN A 16 -5.59 35.62 24.06
N SER A 17 -4.37 35.82 24.58
CA SER A 17 -3.70 35.17 25.72
C SER A 17 -3.66 33.64 25.88
N CYS A 18 -2.42 33.17 26.00
CA CYS A 18 -1.96 31.89 26.52
C CYS A 18 -2.62 31.49 27.85
N ASN A 19 -2.85 30.19 28.04
CA ASN A 19 -2.83 29.60 29.38
C ASN A 19 -2.02 28.31 29.39
N CYS A 20 -1.01 28.31 30.25
CA CYS A 20 -0.06 27.24 30.50
C CYS A 20 -0.68 26.30 31.54
N GLY A 21 -0.86 25.02 31.20
CA GLY A 21 -1.29 23.98 32.14
C GLY A 21 -0.18 22.97 32.37
N SER A 22 0.59 23.17 33.44
CA SER A 22 1.58 22.23 33.97
C SER A 22 0.92 21.05 34.69
N GLY A 23 1.47 19.86 34.48
CA GLY A 23 1.29 18.66 35.32
C GLY A 23 1.79 17.45 34.51
N GLY A 24 2.86 16.73 34.86
CA GLY A 24 3.45 16.43 36.16
C GLY A 24 3.18 14.96 36.46
N GLY A 25 4.17 14.09 36.26
CA GLY A 25 4.09 12.68 36.67
C GLY A 25 5.12 11.76 36.00
N SER A 26 6.24 11.53 36.69
CA SER A 26 7.24 10.49 36.36
C SER A 26 7.12 9.31 37.33
N SER A 27 7.19 8.08 36.81
CA SER A 27 7.70 6.83 37.42
C SER A 27 7.38 5.68 36.45
N GLY A 28 8.19 4.66 36.18
CA GLY A 28 9.34 4.06 36.87
C GLY A 28 9.10 2.55 36.99
N GLY A 29 9.90 1.73 36.32
CA GLY A 29 9.94 0.25 36.43
C GLY A 29 9.83 -0.46 35.07
N GLY A 30 10.72 -1.32 34.60
CA GLY A 30 11.81 -2.06 35.25
C GLY A 30 11.54 -3.56 35.17
N GLY A 31 12.32 -4.29 34.35
CA GLY A 31 12.40 -5.76 34.32
C GLY A 31 11.52 -6.41 33.24
N GLY A 32 11.94 -7.45 32.53
CA GLY A 32 13.18 -8.23 32.54
C GLY A 32 13.10 -9.25 31.40
N SER A 33 14.24 -9.57 30.80
CA SER A 33 14.37 -10.52 29.71
C SER A 33 14.26 -11.96 30.23
N SER A 34 13.44 -12.78 29.58
CA SER A 34 13.41 -14.23 29.77
C SER A 34 13.54 -14.92 28.41
N ALA A 35 14.78 -15.29 28.07
CA ALA A 35 15.04 -16.28 27.03
C ALA A 35 15.01 -17.66 27.68
N SER A 36 14.06 -18.52 27.31
CA SER A 36 14.08 -19.94 27.66
C SER A 36 14.29 -20.76 26.40
N GLY A 37 15.49 -21.33 26.30
CA GLY A 37 15.82 -22.36 25.32
C GLY A 37 15.19 -23.70 25.66
N GLY A 38 14.67 -24.38 24.64
CA GLY A 38 14.54 -25.83 24.56
C GLY A 38 15.10 -26.19 23.18
N GLY A 39 16.06 -27.10 23.02
CA GLY A 39 16.21 -28.37 23.71
C GLY A 39 15.78 -29.47 22.74
N SER A 40 16.63 -29.77 21.76
CA SER A 40 16.41 -30.82 20.76
C SER A 40 16.71 -32.20 21.37
N SER A 41 15.77 -33.13 21.25
CA SER A 41 16.01 -34.56 21.45
C SER A 41 15.08 -35.37 20.54
N ALA A 42 15.61 -35.79 19.39
CA ALA A 42 15.01 -36.83 18.56
C ALA A 42 15.53 -38.19 19.03
N SER A 43 14.69 -38.96 19.71
CA SER A 43 14.95 -40.35 20.08
C SER A 43 14.64 -41.26 18.89
N GLY A 44 15.65 -42.01 18.44
CA GLY A 44 15.51 -43.05 17.43
C GLY A 44 14.73 -44.25 17.97
N GLY A 45 13.58 -44.53 17.36
CA GLY A 45 12.84 -45.76 17.55
C GLY A 45 13.24 -46.79 16.49
N GLY A 46 14.11 -47.73 16.86
CA GLY A 46 14.35 -48.94 16.09
C GLY A 46 13.12 -49.86 16.18
N SER A 47 12.61 -50.30 15.04
CA SER A 47 11.62 -51.37 14.97
C SER A 47 12.27 -52.61 14.35
N SER A 48 12.38 -53.64 15.18
CA SER A 48 12.74 -55.00 14.82
C SER A 48 11.64 -55.64 13.97
N ALA A 49 12.00 -56.15 12.79
CA ALA A 49 11.18 -57.05 11.99
C ALA A 49 11.82 -58.44 11.99
N SER A 50 11.09 -59.41 12.52
CA SER A 50 11.40 -60.84 12.45
C SER A 50 10.46 -61.52 11.47
N GLY A 51 10.99 -62.34 10.57
CA GLY A 51 10.26 -63.47 10.01
C GLY A 51 10.46 -63.75 8.52
N GLY A 52 10.79 -65.01 8.22
CA GLY A 52 10.37 -65.69 6.99
C GLY A 52 11.44 -65.81 5.91
N GLY A 53 12.11 -66.95 5.85
CA GLY A 53 13.10 -67.24 4.83
C GLY A 53 12.55 -67.51 3.44
N SER A 54 13.42 -67.39 2.44
CA SER A 54 13.53 -68.30 1.29
C SER A 54 14.82 -67.97 0.53
N SER A 55 15.44 -69.02 0.05
CA SER A 55 16.76 -69.09 -0.57
C SER A 55 16.86 -68.33 -1.89
N ALA A 56 17.96 -67.60 -2.08
CA ALA A 56 18.49 -67.28 -3.41
C ALA A 56 20.03 -67.17 -3.34
N SER A 57 20.68 -68.03 -4.11
CA SER A 57 22.12 -68.15 -4.32
C SER A 57 22.63 -67.10 -5.33
N GLY A 58 23.81 -66.50 -5.08
CA GLY A 58 24.63 -65.93 -6.16
C GLY A 58 25.67 -64.88 -5.75
N GLY A 59 26.95 -65.21 -5.91
CA GLY A 59 28.13 -64.32 -6.13
C GLY A 59 28.56 -63.43 -4.94
N GLY A 60 29.73 -63.59 -4.33
CA GLY A 60 31.05 -63.21 -4.88
C GLY A 60 31.13 -61.67 -5.03
N SER A 61 31.94 -60.88 -4.33
CA SER A 61 33.33 -61.08 -3.87
C SER A 61 33.74 -60.02 -2.84
N SER A 62 34.82 -60.30 -2.12
CA SER A 62 35.49 -59.54 -1.07
C SER A 62 36.35 -58.35 -1.56
N ALA A 63 36.49 -57.30 -0.73
CA ALA A 63 37.72 -56.51 -0.49
C ALA A 63 37.40 -55.46 0.63
N SER A 64 37.91 -55.53 1.88
CA SER A 64 39.24 -55.10 2.39
C SER A 64 39.77 -53.82 1.72
N GLY A 65 40.14 -52.72 2.37
CA GLY A 65 40.50 -52.38 3.74
C GLY A 65 41.48 -51.19 3.68
N GLY A 66 41.62 -50.44 4.77
CA GLY A 66 42.60 -49.35 4.94
C GLY A 66 41.92 -47.98 5.03
N GLY A 67 42.11 -47.16 6.05
CA GLY A 67 43.23 -47.06 6.99
C GLY A 67 43.68 -45.61 7.01
N SER A 68 43.44 -44.95 8.14
CA SER A 68 43.58 -43.52 8.44
C SER A 68 44.97 -42.92 8.18
N SER A 69 45.07 -41.59 8.04
CA SER A 69 45.79 -40.69 8.98
C SER A 69 45.95 -39.26 8.43
N ALA A 70 46.05 -38.32 9.36
CA ALA A 70 45.94 -36.88 9.21
C ALA A 70 47.28 -36.12 9.09
N SER A 71 47.13 -34.82 8.87
CA SER A 71 47.92 -33.67 9.39
C SER A 71 49.16 -33.19 8.62
N GLY A 72 49.22 -31.85 8.46
CA GLY A 72 50.41 -31.09 8.06
C GLY A 72 50.05 -29.65 7.65
N GLY A 73 50.15 -28.69 8.57
CA GLY A 73 49.98 -27.26 8.31
C GLY A 73 51.26 -26.53 7.88
N GLY A 74 51.13 -25.24 7.54
CA GLY A 74 52.23 -24.29 7.28
C GLY A 74 51.80 -23.21 6.26
N THR A 75 51.24 -22.09 6.71
CA THR A 75 51.85 -20.73 6.83
C THR A 75 52.14 -19.98 5.53
N GLN A 76 51.29 -18.97 5.29
CA GLN A 76 51.51 -17.63 4.71
C GLN A 76 52.69 -17.39 3.75
N ASP A 77 52.36 -17.01 2.52
CA ASP A 77 53.09 -15.98 1.76
C ASP A 77 52.07 -15.06 1.06
N ALA A 78 52.43 -13.78 0.99
CA ALA A 78 51.58 -12.64 0.73
C ALA A 78 51.73 -12.12 -0.71
N GLY A 79 50.61 -11.70 -1.30
CA GLY A 79 50.58 -10.65 -2.32
C GLY A 79 50.20 -11.09 -3.73
N ALA A 80 48.94 -10.83 -4.10
CA ALA A 80 48.55 -10.00 -5.26
C ALA A 80 47.02 -10.12 -5.51
N ASP A 81 46.33 -9.00 -5.26
CA ASP A 81 45.04 -8.55 -5.84
C ASP A 81 44.00 -9.58 -6.32
N ALA A 82 43.32 -10.15 -5.33
CA ALA A 82 41.95 -10.63 -5.46
C ALA A 82 40.99 -9.43 -5.70
N GLY A 83 40.77 -9.07 -6.96
CA GLY A 83 39.51 -8.50 -7.41
C GLY A 83 38.52 -9.63 -7.58
N ILE A 84 37.97 -10.12 -6.47
CA ILE A 84 36.82 -11.02 -6.47
C ILE A 84 35.72 -10.29 -7.23
N ASP A 85 35.40 -10.80 -8.43
CA ASP A 85 34.10 -10.62 -9.07
C ASP A 85 33.08 -10.82 -7.96
N ALA A 86 32.51 -9.72 -7.50
CA ALA A 86 31.47 -9.70 -6.50
C ALA A 86 30.30 -10.45 -7.14
N GLY A 87 30.33 -11.77 -6.94
CA GLY A 87 29.43 -12.72 -7.53
C GLY A 87 28.06 -12.12 -7.46
N GLN A 88 27.54 -11.82 -8.64
CA GLN A 88 26.20 -11.36 -8.86
C GLN A 88 25.32 -12.21 -7.95
N VAL A 89 24.80 -11.56 -6.90
CA VAL A 89 23.90 -12.21 -5.95
C VAL A 89 22.83 -12.83 -6.82
N ASP A 90 22.75 -14.15 -6.81
CA ASP A 90 21.83 -14.95 -7.59
C ASP A 90 20.42 -14.51 -7.22
N ALA A 91 19.91 -13.49 -7.92
CA ALA A 91 18.52 -13.11 -7.91
C ALA A 91 17.83 -14.35 -8.44
N GLY A 92 17.22 -15.13 -7.53
CA GLY A 92 16.58 -16.39 -7.86
C GLY A 92 15.64 -16.29 -9.07
N PRO A 93 15.15 -17.43 -9.58
CA PRO A 93 14.47 -17.48 -10.88
C PRO A 93 13.48 -16.32 -11.05
N PRO A 94 13.56 -15.56 -12.17
CA PRO A 94 12.69 -14.43 -12.39
C PRO A 94 11.23 -14.86 -12.23
N CYS A 95 10.40 -13.96 -11.72
CA CYS A 95 8.96 -14.17 -11.55
C CYS A 95 8.39 -14.94 -12.76
N GLY A 96 7.66 -16.03 -12.52
CA GLY A 96 6.97 -16.74 -13.60
C GLY A 96 5.87 -15.89 -14.28
N ILE A 97 5.59 -14.72 -13.72
CA ILE A 97 4.68 -13.69 -14.22
C ILE A 97 5.49 -12.75 -15.12
N PRO A 98 5.18 -12.62 -16.42
CA PRO A 98 5.80 -11.62 -17.30
C PRO A 98 5.72 -10.20 -16.73
N ILE A 99 6.71 -9.37 -17.10
CA ILE A 99 6.80 -7.99 -16.61
C ILE A 99 5.64 -7.10 -17.09
N ASP A 100 5.06 -7.46 -18.23
CA ASP A 100 3.95 -6.79 -18.89
C ASP A 100 2.61 -7.51 -18.64
N GLU A 101 2.57 -8.52 -17.77
CA GLU A 101 1.32 -9.19 -17.43
C GLU A 101 0.39 -8.21 -16.70
N THR A 102 -0.86 -8.13 -17.17
CA THR A 102 -1.92 -7.33 -16.56
C THR A 102 -3.09 -8.18 -16.14
N VAL A 103 -3.79 -7.76 -15.08
CA VAL A 103 -5.08 -8.31 -14.68
C VAL A 103 -6.16 -7.24 -14.69
N ASP A 104 -7.40 -7.67 -14.88
CA ASP A 104 -8.58 -6.80 -14.76
C ASP A 104 -9.01 -6.66 -13.30
N ALA A 105 -9.53 -5.49 -12.99
CA ALA A 105 -10.09 -5.15 -11.70
C ALA A 105 -11.26 -4.18 -11.83
N THR A 106 -12.16 -4.20 -10.85
CA THR A 106 -13.26 -3.26 -10.74
C THR A 106 -12.94 -2.20 -9.69
N LEU A 107 -12.98 -0.93 -10.09
CA LEU A 107 -12.81 0.21 -9.21
C LEU A 107 -14.16 0.92 -9.02
N TYR A 108 -14.55 1.09 -7.77
CA TYR A 108 -15.66 1.93 -7.32
C TYR A 108 -15.09 3.22 -6.76
N MET A 109 -15.60 4.37 -7.21
CA MET A 109 -15.15 5.68 -6.80
C MET A 109 -16.34 6.60 -6.54
N SER A 110 -16.23 7.41 -5.49
CA SER A 110 -17.15 8.51 -5.22
C SER A 110 -16.36 9.71 -4.73
N ILE A 111 -16.64 10.89 -5.28
CA ILE A 111 -15.99 12.14 -4.87
C ILE A 111 -17.06 13.20 -4.64
N ASP A 112 -16.95 13.93 -3.54
CA ASP A 112 -17.70 15.16 -3.28
C ASP A 112 -16.75 16.36 -3.51
N ASP A 113 -16.87 17.11 -4.61
CA ASP A 113 -18.00 17.15 -5.56
C ASP A 113 -17.77 16.32 -6.84
N GLU A 114 -16.58 16.41 -7.41
CA GLU A 114 -16.23 15.77 -8.68
C GLU A 114 -14.75 15.38 -8.72
N GLY A 115 -14.40 14.49 -9.64
CA GLY A 115 -12.99 14.22 -9.89
C GLY A 115 -12.70 13.26 -11.04
N THR A 116 -11.43 13.24 -11.43
CA THR A 116 -10.91 12.48 -12.55
C THR A 116 -9.94 11.41 -12.07
N LEU A 117 -10.15 10.19 -12.54
CA LEU A 117 -9.37 9.01 -12.21
C LEU A 117 -8.34 8.71 -13.30
N PHE A 118 -7.12 8.43 -12.86
CA PHE A 118 -6.03 7.94 -13.69
C PHE A 118 -5.43 6.66 -13.09
N ILE A 119 -5.02 5.75 -13.97
CA ILE A 119 -4.32 4.51 -13.61
C ILE A 119 -3.05 4.45 -14.44
N ASN A 120 -1.89 4.35 -13.78
CA ASN A 120 -0.58 4.28 -14.44
C ASN A 120 -0.29 5.43 -15.42
N GLY A 121 -0.92 6.58 -15.20
CA GLY A 121 -0.82 7.77 -16.07
C GLY A 121 -1.90 7.87 -17.14
N ASP A 122 -2.67 6.80 -17.37
CA ASP A 122 -3.75 6.79 -18.35
C ASP A 122 -5.04 7.32 -17.74
N PHE A 123 -5.73 8.19 -18.50
CA PHE A 123 -7.07 8.65 -18.15
C PHE A 123 -8.05 7.47 -18.20
N VAL A 124 -8.84 7.30 -17.13
CA VAL A 124 -9.88 6.28 -17.07
C VAL A 124 -11.26 6.90 -17.22
N ALA A 125 -11.62 7.83 -16.34
CA ALA A 125 -12.91 8.50 -16.37
C ALA A 125 -12.94 9.71 -15.43
N THR A 126 -13.89 10.59 -15.68
CA THR A 126 -14.31 11.65 -14.75
C THR A 126 -15.65 11.27 -14.14
N GLN A 127 -15.75 11.34 -12.83
CA GLN A 127 -17.03 11.43 -12.13
C GLN A 127 -17.44 12.90 -12.10
N ALA A 128 -18.58 13.21 -12.71
CA ALA A 128 -19.22 14.51 -12.55
C ALA A 128 -20.05 14.54 -11.26
N VAL A 129 -20.40 15.75 -10.81
CA VAL A 129 -21.37 15.93 -9.73
C VAL A 129 -22.68 15.18 -9.99
N PRO A 130 -23.39 14.70 -8.95
CA PRO A 130 -23.04 14.71 -7.52
C PRO A 130 -22.32 13.43 -7.03
N TRP A 131 -21.76 13.49 -5.82
CA TRP A 131 -21.14 12.34 -5.11
C TRP A 131 -22.01 11.09 -5.04
N ASN A 132 -23.34 11.24 -4.94
CA ASN A 132 -24.27 10.12 -4.85
C ASN A 132 -24.54 9.42 -6.19
N SER A 133 -23.79 9.77 -7.24
CA SER A 133 -23.73 9.09 -8.54
C SER A 133 -22.32 8.51 -8.75
N PRO A 134 -21.95 7.42 -8.07
CA PRO A 134 -20.59 6.93 -8.02
C PRO A 134 -20.16 6.35 -9.36
N LEU A 135 -18.86 6.41 -9.62
CA LEU A 135 -18.22 5.83 -10.79
C LEU A 135 -17.83 4.37 -10.51
N VAL A 136 -18.18 3.46 -11.43
CA VAL A 136 -17.68 2.07 -11.43
C VAL A 136 -17.03 1.76 -12.77
N ARG A 137 -15.79 1.27 -12.76
CA ARG A 137 -15.02 0.97 -14.00
C ARG A 137 -14.20 -0.31 -13.85
N THR A 138 -14.20 -1.10 -14.92
CA THR A 138 -13.18 -2.13 -15.12
C THR A 138 -11.89 -1.47 -15.60
N ILE A 139 -10.77 -1.76 -14.96
CA ILE A 139 -9.45 -1.20 -15.23
C ILE A 139 -8.40 -2.31 -15.32
N LYS A 140 -7.32 -2.04 -16.05
CA LYS A 140 -6.17 -2.93 -16.17
C LYS A 140 -5.02 -2.45 -15.30
N VAL A 141 -4.41 -3.38 -14.57
CA VAL A 141 -3.28 -3.11 -13.67
C VAL A 141 -2.19 -4.16 -13.85
N ASN A 142 -0.93 -3.75 -13.65
CA ASN A 142 0.24 -4.62 -13.72
C ASN A 142 0.15 -5.69 -12.63
N ARG A 143 0.30 -6.96 -13.01
CA ARG A 143 0.21 -8.11 -12.10
C ARG A 143 1.57 -8.50 -11.50
N ASN A 144 2.65 -8.17 -12.20
CA ASN A 144 3.99 -8.52 -11.78
C ASN A 144 4.33 -7.85 -10.42
N PRO A 145 4.76 -8.61 -9.40
CA PRO A 145 5.07 -8.06 -8.07
C PRO A 145 6.19 -7.03 -8.01
N THR A 146 7.02 -6.99 -9.06
CA THR A 146 8.14 -6.05 -9.20
C THR A 146 7.75 -4.79 -9.99
N VAL A 147 6.55 -4.77 -10.58
CA VAL A 147 6.04 -3.63 -11.34
C VAL A 147 4.92 -2.97 -10.55
N PRO A 148 5.12 -1.73 -10.07
CA PRO A 148 4.07 -1.03 -9.35
C PRO A 148 2.93 -0.61 -10.27
N ASN A 149 1.83 -0.30 -9.61
CA ASN A 149 0.74 0.48 -10.15
C ASN A 149 0.63 1.81 -9.39
N VAL A 150 0.13 2.84 -10.06
CA VAL A 150 -0.25 4.09 -9.44
C VAL A 150 -1.71 4.39 -9.73
N VAL A 151 -2.47 4.69 -8.67
CA VAL A 151 -3.79 5.31 -8.76
C VAL A 151 -3.63 6.78 -8.44
N ALA A 152 -4.12 7.62 -9.34
CA ALA A 152 -4.05 9.07 -9.18
C ALA A 152 -5.44 9.68 -9.40
N ILE A 153 -5.82 10.64 -8.58
CA ILE A 153 -7.13 11.30 -8.61
C ILE A 153 -6.94 12.80 -8.51
N GLU A 154 -7.50 13.52 -9.47
CA GLU A 154 -7.73 14.97 -9.34
C GLU A 154 -9.15 15.15 -8.86
N ALA A 155 -9.34 15.68 -7.67
CA ALA A 155 -10.66 15.96 -7.11
C ALA A 155 -10.84 17.47 -6.96
N ARG A 156 -12.09 17.92 -7.03
CA ARG A 156 -12.45 19.30 -6.78
C ARG A 156 -13.70 19.34 -5.93
N ASN A 157 -13.66 20.19 -4.91
CA ASN A 157 -14.84 20.63 -4.20
C ASN A 157 -15.15 22.07 -4.64
N ASP A 158 -16.41 22.37 -4.94
CA ASP A 158 -16.90 23.67 -5.40
C ASP A 158 -17.88 24.35 -4.42
N PHE A 159 -18.07 23.78 -3.23
CA PHE A 159 -18.90 24.36 -2.16
C PHE A 159 -18.13 24.63 -0.86
N ALA A 160 -18.66 25.54 -0.04
CA ALA A 160 -18.14 25.77 1.32
C ALA A 160 -19.27 25.64 2.33
N GLN A 161 -19.38 24.47 2.95
CA GLN A 161 -20.39 24.13 3.96
C GLN A 161 -19.71 23.65 5.25
N GLY A 162 -20.42 23.70 6.37
CA GLY A 162 -19.92 23.18 7.65
C GLY A 162 -19.96 21.65 7.68
N GLY A 163 -19.07 21.04 8.47
CA GLY A 163 -19.00 19.57 8.61
C GLY A 163 -18.16 18.89 7.53
N VAL A 164 -18.44 17.62 7.24
CA VAL A 164 -17.78 16.91 6.13
C VAL A 164 -18.61 17.13 4.86
N ASP A 165 -18.06 17.91 3.94
CA ASP A 165 -18.71 18.34 2.69
C ASP A 165 -17.78 18.24 1.47
N ARG A 166 -16.66 17.53 1.63
CA ARG A 166 -15.63 17.28 0.63
C ARG A 166 -14.90 16.00 1.01
N ALA A 167 -14.86 15.04 0.10
CA ALA A 167 -14.11 13.82 0.31
C ALA A 167 -14.02 12.98 -0.97
N ALA A 168 -12.98 12.16 -1.07
CA ALA A 168 -12.88 11.10 -2.06
C ALA A 168 -12.97 9.73 -1.39
N LEU A 169 -13.57 8.76 -2.09
CA LEU A 169 -13.73 7.37 -1.67
C LEU A 169 -13.37 6.46 -2.85
N VAL A 170 -12.56 5.44 -2.60
CA VAL A 170 -12.15 4.45 -3.60
C VAL A 170 -12.19 3.06 -2.98
N ASP A 171 -12.80 2.11 -3.70
CA ASP A 171 -12.76 0.68 -3.39
C ASP A 171 -12.36 -0.10 -4.65
N PHE A 172 -11.26 -0.84 -4.57
CA PHE A 172 -10.72 -1.63 -5.67
C PHE A 172 -10.90 -3.13 -5.38
N ARG A 173 -11.50 -3.83 -6.34
CA ARG A 173 -11.83 -5.26 -6.27
C ARG A 173 -11.21 -6.02 -7.44
N LEU A 174 -10.60 -7.18 -7.18
CA LEU A 174 -9.98 -8.00 -8.24
C LEU A 174 -11.05 -8.58 -9.18
N GLY A 175 -10.81 -8.59 -10.49
CA GLY A 175 -11.71 -9.16 -11.48
C GLY A 175 -12.51 -8.13 -12.29
N ASP A 176 -13.00 -8.58 -13.43
CA ASP A 176 -13.65 -7.76 -14.47
C ASP A 176 -15.17 -7.63 -14.34
N GLY A 177 -15.79 -8.48 -13.52
CA GLY A 177 -17.25 -8.66 -13.48
C GLY A 177 -18.02 -7.79 -12.49
N GLY A 178 -17.36 -6.89 -11.76
CA GLY A 178 -18.02 -6.08 -10.73
C GLY A 178 -18.66 -6.89 -9.61
N ASP A 179 -18.12 -8.08 -9.31
CA ASP A 179 -18.56 -8.87 -8.16
C ASP A 179 -18.22 -8.10 -6.87
N PRO A 180 -19.23 -7.64 -6.12
CA PRO A 180 -18.99 -6.87 -4.89
C PRO A 180 -18.32 -7.71 -3.78
N ASN A 181 -18.29 -9.03 -3.92
CA ASN A 181 -17.64 -9.96 -2.99
C ASN A 181 -16.22 -10.34 -3.43
N ALA A 182 -15.76 -9.86 -4.58
CA ALA A 182 -14.40 -10.10 -5.02
C ALA A 182 -13.37 -9.56 -4.00
N PRO A 183 -12.16 -10.13 -3.96
CA PRO A 183 -11.12 -9.70 -3.05
C PRO A 183 -10.88 -8.19 -3.15
N GLN A 184 -11.00 -7.51 -2.01
CA GLN A 184 -10.64 -6.11 -1.89
C GLN A 184 -9.12 -5.99 -1.87
N ILE A 185 -8.57 -5.34 -2.89
CA ILE A 185 -7.13 -5.21 -3.04
C ILE A 185 -6.65 -3.95 -2.33
N PHE A 186 -7.40 -2.87 -2.52
CA PHE A 186 -6.94 -1.55 -2.15
C PHE A 186 -8.13 -0.61 -1.95
N VAL A 187 -7.98 0.35 -1.03
CA VAL A 187 -9.03 1.30 -0.64
C VAL A 187 -8.48 2.70 -0.38
N SER A 188 -9.34 3.70 -0.43
CA SER A 188 -9.06 5.02 0.14
C SER A 188 -8.90 4.93 1.66
N ASP A 189 -7.79 5.47 2.17
CA ASP A 189 -7.44 5.58 3.58
C ASP A 189 -6.28 6.59 3.78
N ASP A 190 -5.76 6.70 4.99
CA ASP A 190 -4.68 7.63 5.38
C ASP A 190 -3.28 7.30 4.81
N ARG A 191 -3.13 6.19 4.08
CA ARG A 191 -1.89 5.84 3.37
C ARG A 191 -1.80 6.48 1.99
N TRP A 192 -2.87 7.11 1.52
CA TRP A 192 -2.81 7.93 0.32
C TRP A 192 -2.00 9.19 0.56
N LYS A 193 -1.32 9.67 -0.47
CA LYS A 193 -0.73 11.00 -0.51
C LYS A 193 -1.75 11.99 -1.03
N ALA A 194 -1.73 13.19 -0.48
CA ALA A 194 -2.60 14.30 -0.85
C ALA A 194 -1.76 15.58 -1.04
N HIS A 195 -2.09 16.33 -2.08
CA HIS A 195 -1.55 17.67 -2.35
C HIS A 195 -2.69 18.65 -2.59
N LEU A 196 -2.73 19.70 -1.78
CA LEU A 196 -3.67 20.80 -1.93
C LEU A 196 -3.03 21.89 -2.78
N GLY A 197 -3.68 22.28 -3.88
CA GLY A 197 -3.12 23.24 -4.80
C GLY A 197 -3.99 23.46 -6.03
N VAL A 198 -3.63 24.45 -6.85
CA VAL A 198 -4.23 24.64 -8.18
C VAL A 198 -3.66 23.65 -9.22
N ASP A 199 -2.53 23.05 -8.89
CA ASP A 199 -1.84 22.00 -9.63
C ASP A 199 -1.25 20.99 -8.63
N ALA A 200 -0.68 19.90 -9.14
CA ALA A 200 -0.15 18.80 -8.37
C ALA A 200 1.29 19.04 -7.82
N GLY A 201 1.76 20.28 -7.84
CA GLY A 201 3.16 20.66 -7.62
C GLY A 201 4.01 20.66 -8.90
N SER A 202 3.37 20.51 -10.08
CA SER A 202 4.01 20.54 -11.40
C SER A 202 3.00 20.87 -12.51
N ASP A 203 3.38 21.76 -13.43
CA ASP A 203 2.52 22.20 -14.55
C ASP A 203 2.50 21.21 -15.75
N ASP A 204 3.25 20.11 -15.71
CA ASP A 204 3.46 19.23 -16.87
C ASP A 204 2.48 18.05 -16.97
N GLY A 205 1.57 17.89 -15.99
CA GLY A 205 0.61 16.77 -15.94
C GLY A 205 1.27 15.40 -15.70
N GLY A 206 2.58 15.34 -15.44
CA GLY A 206 3.33 14.11 -15.18
C GLY A 206 2.96 13.44 -13.86
N TRP A 207 2.28 14.16 -12.97
CA TRP A 207 1.86 13.72 -11.64
C TRP A 207 0.91 12.53 -11.62
N THR A 208 0.40 12.03 -12.75
CA THR A 208 -0.41 10.80 -12.79
C THR A 208 0.44 9.55 -13.01
N ARG A 209 1.72 9.70 -13.33
CA ARG A 209 2.64 8.62 -13.69
C ARG A 209 3.47 8.14 -12.50
N LEU A 210 4.07 6.96 -12.64
CA LEU A 210 4.89 6.35 -11.59
C LEU A 210 6.14 7.17 -11.26
N GLY A 211 6.79 7.78 -12.26
CA GLY A 211 8.05 8.51 -12.09
C GLY A 211 7.93 9.88 -11.42
N PHE A 212 6.72 10.30 -11.04
CA PHE A 212 6.50 11.55 -10.32
C PHE A 212 6.91 11.43 -8.86
N ASP A 213 7.67 12.42 -8.37
CA ASP A 213 8.11 12.51 -6.97
C ASP A 213 7.03 13.19 -6.12
N ASP A 214 6.23 12.40 -5.41
CA ASP A 214 5.24 12.86 -4.43
C ASP A 214 5.78 12.86 -2.98
N SER A 215 7.10 12.82 -2.78
CA SER A 215 7.70 12.76 -1.43
C SER A 215 7.34 13.96 -0.56
N THR A 216 7.07 15.12 -1.17
CA THR A 216 6.64 16.35 -0.48
C THR A 216 5.15 16.38 -0.16
N TRP A 217 4.35 15.45 -0.71
CA TRP A 217 2.92 15.38 -0.44
C TRP A 217 2.66 14.82 0.96
N THR A 218 1.65 15.38 1.61
CA THR A 218 1.24 14.96 2.95
C THR A 218 0.37 13.70 2.87
N PRO A 219 0.32 12.86 3.92
CA PRO A 219 -0.70 11.84 4.01
C PRO A 219 -2.11 12.44 3.95
N ALA A 220 -3.04 11.73 3.32
CA ALA A 220 -4.45 12.08 3.32
C ALA A 220 -5.05 11.90 4.73
N VAL A 221 -6.04 12.71 5.06
CA VAL A 221 -6.78 12.64 6.31
C VAL A 221 -8.09 11.90 6.07
N ALA A 222 -8.29 10.80 6.80
CA ALA A 222 -9.56 10.09 6.84
C ALA A 222 -10.64 10.96 7.50
N GLN A 223 -11.71 11.24 6.75
CA GLN A 223 -12.86 12.01 7.19
C GLN A 223 -13.87 11.11 7.93
N LEU A 224 -14.23 9.99 7.30
CA LEU A 224 -15.33 9.11 7.71
C LEU A 224 -15.07 7.68 7.22
N ASN A 225 -15.67 6.66 7.84
CA ASN A 225 -15.69 5.32 7.25
C ASN A 225 -16.75 5.25 6.15
N TYR A 226 -16.63 4.28 5.22
CA TYR A 226 -17.73 3.92 4.34
C TYR A 226 -18.99 3.57 5.14
N GLY A 227 -20.14 4.08 4.72
CA GLY A 227 -21.41 3.87 5.42
C GLY A 227 -21.77 4.94 6.45
N ASP A 228 -20.82 5.77 6.88
CA ASP A 228 -21.08 6.84 7.84
C ASP A 228 -21.81 8.04 7.19
N SER A 229 -22.62 8.74 8.00
CA SER A 229 -23.28 9.99 7.61
C SER A 229 -22.24 11.09 7.32
N PRO A 230 -22.42 11.96 6.32
CA PRO A 230 -23.65 12.14 5.52
C PRO A 230 -23.76 11.24 4.28
N TYR A 231 -22.69 10.54 3.91
CA TYR A 231 -22.63 9.85 2.62
C TYR A 231 -23.34 8.49 2.61
N GLY A 232 -23.23 7.71 3.69
CA GLY A 232 -23.90 6.41 3.79
C GLY A 232 -23.30 5.33 2.88
N ASN A 233 -24.10 4.30 2.57
CA ASN A 233 -23.69 3.12 1.80
C ASN A 233 -23.85 3.34 0.28
N ILE A 234 -23.16 4.33 -0.28
CA ILE A 234 -23.35 4.79 -1.67
C ILE A 234 -23.08 3.73 -2.75
N PHE A 235 -22.28 2.69 -2.45
CA PHE A 235 -21.99 1.60 -3.40
C PHE A 235 -23.01 0.45 -3.32
N SER A 236 -23.96 0.48 -2.39
CA SER A 236 -25.00 -0.58 -2.25
C SER A 236 -25.87 -0.73 -3.50
N GLN A 237 -26.03 0.35 -4.29
CA GLN A 237 -26.71 0.30 -5.59
C GLN A 237 -26.02 -0.62 -6.61
N PHE A 238 -24.76 -0.97 -6.38
CA PHE A 238 -23.99 -1.93 -7.18
C PHE A 238 -23.80 -3.27 -6.46
N GLY A 239 -24.53 -3.51 -5.37
CA GLY A 239 -24.41 -4.71 -4.54
C GLY A 239 -23.25 -4.71 -3.54
N LEU A 240 -22.44 -3.64 -3.49
CA LEU A 240 -21.34 -3.52 -2.53
C LEU A 240 -21.85 -2.94 -1.21
N ASN A 241 -22.21 -3.86 -0.31
CA ASN A 241 -22.83 -3.53 0.98
C ASN A 241 -21.81 -3.25 2.10
N SER A 242 -20.54 -3.59 1.91
CA SER A 242 -19.47 -3.32 2.88
C SER A 242 -18.14 -3.03 2.20
N SER A 243 -17.41 -2.07 2.77
CA SER A 243 -16.07 -1.68 2.35
C SER A 243 -15.25 -1.24 3.56
N ASN A 244 -13.95 -1.54 3.55
CA ASN A 244 -13.00 -0.94 4.50
C ASN A 244 -12.50 0.44 4.05
N ALA A 245 -13.02 0.96 2.93
CA ALA A 245 -12.66 2.28 2.45
C ALA A 245 -13.10 3.38 3.42
N LYS A 246 -12.29 4.43 3.47
CA LYS A 246 -12.56 5.66 4.20
C LYS A 246 -12.68 6.81 3.22
N TRP A 247 -13.59 7.71 3.51
CA TRP A 247 -13.62 9.03 2.87
C TRP A 247 -12.35 9.77 3.25
N ILE A 248 -11.61 10.32 2.29
CA ILE A 248 -10.33 11.00 2.51
C ILE A 248 -10.34 12.43 1.95
N TRP A 249 -9.58 13.33 2.60
CA TRP A 249 -9.28 14.68 2.11
C TRP A 249 -7.85 15.12 2.50
N ALA A 250 -7.43 16.35 2.19
CA ALA A 250 -6.10 16.86 2.60
C ALA A 250 -6.01 17.20 4.09
N TYR A 251 -7.14 17.49 4.73
CA TYR A 251 -7.21 17.96 6.12
C TYR A 251 -8.55 17.52 6.73
N ASP A 252 -8.68 17.61 8.06
CA ASP A 252 -9.96 17.37 8.73
C ASP A 252 -10.97 18.48 8.36
N SER A 253 -11.87 18.16 7.44
CA SER A 253 -12.85 19.12 6.92
C SER A 253 -13.93 19.46 7.94
N ALA A 254 -14.21 18.58 8.91
CA ALA A 254 -15.17 18.87 9.96
C ALA A 254 -14.60 19.89 10.97
N ALA A 255 -13.30 19.84 11.24
CA ALA A 255 -12.62 20.75 12.16
C ALA A 255 -12.14 22.06 11.51
N ALA A 256 -12.15 22.18 10.19
CA ALA A 256 -11.64 23.35 9.48
C ALA A 256 -12.49 24.61 9.73
N ALA A 257 -11.89 25.64 10.31
CA ALA A 257 -12.57 26.92 10.60
C ALA A 257 -12.89 27.76 9.35
N SER A 258 -12.12 27.58 8.28
CA SER A 258 -12.32 28.25 6.99
C SER A 258 -11.99 27.28 5.86
N LYS A 259 -12.89 27.21 4.88
CA LYS A 259 -12.75 26.34 3.71
C LYS A 259 -12.91 27.16 2.43
N PRO A 260 -12.06 26.95 1.41
CA PRO A 260 -12.28 27.56 0.10
C PRO A 260 -13.57 27.05 -0.54
N THR A 261 -14.20 27.90 -1.36
CA THR A 261 -15.34 27.48 -2.19
C THR A 261 -14.88 26.54 -3.28
N THR A 262 -13.87 26.92 -4.06
CA THR A 262 -13.24 26.06 -5.05
C THR A 262 -11.90 25.56 -4.51
N GLU A 263 -11.77 24.26 -4.41
CA GLU A 263 -10.64 23.59 -3.80
C GLU A 263 -10.25 22.35 -4.61
N PRO A 264 -9.29 22.48 -5.55
CA PRO A 264 -8.68 21.34 -6.20
C PRO A 264 -7.72 20.64 -5.24
N ILE A 265 -7.67 19.32 -5.36
CA ILE A 265 -6.80 18.44 -4.59
C ILE A 265 -6.37 17.27 -5.45
N PHE A 266 -5.16 16.79 -5.21
CA PHE A 266 -4.60 15.67 -5.93
C PHE A 266 -4.29 14.55 -4.94
N PHE A 267 -4.76 13.35 -5.25
CA PHE A 267 -4.46 12.14 -4.48
C PHE A 267 -3.62 11.17 -5.30
N ARG A 268 -2.66 10.52 -4.65
CA ARG A 268 -1.82 9.48 -5.25
C ARG A 268 -1.62 8.33 -4.28
N ARG A 269 -1.65 7.11 -4.81
CA ARG A 269 -1.19 5.93 -4.09
C ARG A 269 -0.56 4.92 -5.04
N ILE A 270 0.64 4.49 -4.66
CA ILE A 270 1.38 3.41 -5.31
C ILE A 270 1.05 2.10 -4.60
N PHE A 271 0.94 1.03 -5.38
CA PHE A 271 0.77 -0.32 -4.86
C PHE A 271 1.41 -1.38 -5.76
N TYR A 272 1.65 -2.55 -5.19
CA TYR A 272 2.15 -3.74 -5.86
C TYR A 272 1.20 -4.90 -5.63
N PHE A 273 1.21 -5.86 -6.55
CA PHE A 273 0.72 -7.20 -6.24
C PHE A 273 1.81 -7.98 -5.50
N SER A 274 1.42 -8.89 -4.62
CA SER A 274 2.34 -9.91 -4.10
C SER A 274 2.38 -11.12 -5.03
N ALA A 275 3.41 -11.97 -4.87
CA ALA A 275 3.62 -13.13 -5.74
C ALA A 275 2.44 -14.11 -5.70
N ASP A 276 1.83 -14.29 -4.53
CA ASP A 276 0.64 -15.11 -4.29
C ASP A 276 -0.68 -14.45 -4.79
N GLY A 277 -0.62 -13.23 -5.32
CA GLY A 277 -1.79 -12.52 -5.84
C GLY A 277 -2.52 -11.66 -4.82
N GLY A 278 -1.97 -11.51 -3.61
CA GLY A 278 -2.35 -10.45 -2.68
C GLY A 278 -1.82 -9.07 -3.10
N PHE A 279 -1.85 -8.13 -2.15
CA PHE A 279 -1.40 -6.75 -2.35
C PHE A 279 -0.33 -6.36 -1.32
N SER A 280 0.58 -5.47 -1.75
CA SER A 280 1.61 -4.88 -0.92
C SER A 280 1.77 -3.38 -1.22
N ALA A 281 2.11 -2.60 -0.19
CA ALA A 281 2.55 -1.21 -0.36
C ALA A 281 4.00 -1.14 -0.89
N ASP A 282 4.78 -2.19 -0.66
CA ASP A 282 6.17 -2.30 -1.04
C ASP A 282 6.36 -3.25 -2.20
N ALA A 283 7.43 -3.04 -2.97
CA ALA A 283 7.81 -3.95 -4.04
C ALA A 283 7.96 -5.38 -3.49
N GLY A 284 7.28 -6.33 -4.10
CA GLY A 284 7.38 -7.72 -3.71
C GLY A 284 8.73 -8.29 -4.12
N VAL A 285 9.25 -9.21 -3.31
CA VAL A 285 10.29 -10.13 -3.77
C VAL A 285 9.58 -11.36 -4.33
N CYS A 286 9.94 -11.78 -5.54
CA CYS A 286 9.45 -13.05 -6.09
C CYS A 286 10.18 -14.20 -5.40
N THR A 287 9.87 -14.45 -4.14
CA THR A 287 10.35 -15.64 -3.42
C THR A 287 9.32 -16.76 -3.53
N LYS A 288 9.83 -17.96 -3.78
CA LYS A 288 9.06 -19.21 -3.92
C LYS A 288 8.21 -19.54 -2.71
#